data_AF-A0A5E4KYZ9-F1
#
_entry.id   AF-A0A5E4KYZ9-F1
#
_cell.length_a   1.000
_cell.length_b   1.000
_cell.length_c   1.000
_cell.angle_alpha   90.00
_cell.angle_beta   90.00
_cell.angle_gamma   90.00
#
_symmetry.space_group_name_H-M   'P 1'
#
loop_
_entity.id
_entity.type
_entity.pdbx_description
1 polymer ?
#
loop_
_entity_poly.entity_id
_entity_poly.type
_entity_poly.pdbx_seq_one_letter_code
_entity_poly.pdbx_strand_id
1 'polypeptide(L)'
;MKTKIFLSYSYNDRSWAEQFANALENEGIDVGFDFIALGKITNKEQIKAIRASNTIVVLLSANSVKSPWVFFELGVAVADNKKFIPIVIDDIRSEQITLPYQYLRESSPVSAAKEVAKIVQK
;
A
#
# COMPACT_ATOMS: atom_id res chain seq x y z
N MET A 1 0.73 20.74 -0.41
CA MET A 1 1.85 19.78 -0.26
C MET A 1 1.53 18.56 -1.12
N LYS A 2 2.49 18.02 -1.87
CA LYS A 2 2.28 16.81 -2.68
C LYS A 2 2.15 15.61 -1.74
N THR A 3 1.04 14.86 -1.81
CA THR A 3 0.88 13.66 -0.98
C THR A 3 1.89 12.62 -1.41
N LYS A 4 2.70 12.15 -0.44
CA LYS A 4 3.64 11.05 -0.66
C LYS A 4 3.06 9.73 -0.16
N ILE A 5 2.95 8.76 -1.05
CA ILE A 5 2.47 7.40 -0.75
C ILE A 5 3.66 6.46 -0.58
N PHE A 6 3.62 5.65 0.48
CA PHE A 6 4.42 4.45 0.63
C PHE A 6 3.60 3.24 0.15
N LEU A 7 4.11 2.49 -0.83
CA LEU A 7 3.43 1.33 -1.41
C LEU A 7 4.08 0.02 -0.97
N SER A 8 3.36 -0.76 -0.17
CA SER A 8 3.78 -2.08 0.31
C SER A 8 3.12 -3.18 -0.52
N TYR A 9 3.91 -4.10 -1.06
CA TYR A 9 3.42 -5.18 -1.92
C TYR A 9 4.35 -6.41 -1.92
N SER A 10 3.85 -7.57 -2.33
CA SER A 10 4.71 -8.74 -2.55
C SER A 10 5.48 -8.60 -3.85
N TYR A 11 6.71 -9.11 -3.93
CA TYR A 11 7.48 -9.11 -5.19
C TYR A 11 6.70 -9.73 -6.37
N ASN A 12 5.88 -10.74 -6.09
CA ASN A 12 5.05 -11.42 -7.09
C ASN A 12 3.94 -10.53 -7.67
N ASP A 13 3.59 -9.44 -6.98
CA ASP A 13 2.55 -8.49 -7.37
C ASP A 13 3.14 -7.22 -8.03
N ARG A 14 4.44 -7.23 -8.36
CA ARG A 14 5.17 -6.07 -8.86
C ARG A 14 4.55 -5.44 -10.10
N SER A 15 4.13 -6.24 -11.07
CA SER A 15 3.51 -5.73 -12.30
C SER A 15 2.22 -4.96 -12.02
N TRP A 16 1.44 -5.39 -11.03
CA TRP A 16 0.25 -4.68 -10.58
C TRP A 16 0.63 -3.37 -9.90
N ALA A 17 1.59 -3.42 -8.97
CA ALA A 17 2.07 -2.25 -8.22
C ALA A 17 2.62 -1.15 -9.12
N GLU A 18 3.40 -1.50 -10.15
CA GLU A 18 3.95 -0.55 -11.12
C GLU A 18 2.84 0.15 -11.92
N GLN A 19 1.83 -0.59 -12.38
CA GLN A 19 0.68 0.00 -13.09
C GLN A 19 -0.14 0.93 -12.20
N PHE A 20 -0.39 0.52 -10.96
CA PHE A 20 -1.11 1.33 -9.98
C PHE A 20 -0.37 2.63 -9.67
N ALA A 21 0.94 2.55 -9.46
CA ALA A 21 1.75 3.71 -9.14
C ALA A 21 1.89 4.67 -10.33
N ASN A 22 2.07 4.17 -11.55
CA ASN A 22 2.03 4.99 -12.77
C ASN A 22 0.68 5.72 -12.92
N ALA A 23 -0.43 5.04 -12.61
CA ALA A 23 -1.75 5.65 -12.65
C ALA A 23 -1.92 6.75 -11.59
N LEU A 24 -1.38 6.58 -10.37
CA LEU A 24 -1.38 7.63 -9.34
C LEU A 24 -0.50 8.83 -9.71
N GLU A 25 0.65 8.59 -10.33
CA GLU A 25 1.53 9.67 -10.80
C GLU A 25 0.86 10.52 -11.88
N ASN A 26 0.07 9.90 -12.77
CA ASN A 26 -0.75 10.61 -13.75
C ASN A 26 -1.84 11.48 -13.10
N GLU A 27 -2.27 11.15 -11.88
CA GLU A 27 -3.17 11.96 -11.06
C GLU A 27 -2.41 13.02 -10.21
N GLY A 28 -1.11 13.21 -10.46
CA GLY A 28 -0.25 14.19 -9.79
C GLY A 28 0.22 13.81 -8.38
N ILE A 29 0.02 12.55 -7.97
CA ILE A 29 0.37 12.05 -6.63
C ILE A 29 1.79 11.50 -6.63
N ASP A 30 2.56 11.81 -5.58
CA ASP A 30 3.93 11.30 -5.45
C ASP A 30 3.87 9.89 -4.88
N VAL A 31 4.16 8.88 -5.70
CA VAL A 31 4.34 7.53 -5.20
C VAL A 31 5.81 7.35 -4.91
N GLY A 32 6.15 7.15 -3.64
CA GLY A 32 7.51 6.78 -3.25
C GLY A 32 7.82 5.40 -3.81
N PHE A 33 8.36 5.36 -5.02
CA PHE A 33 8.97 4.17 -5.60
C PHE A 33 10.32 3.93 -4.93
N ASP A 34 10.29 3.40 -3.71
CA ASP A 34 11.42 2.65 -3.19
C ASP A 34 10.99 1.17 -3.12
N PHE A 35 11.75 0.31 -3.77
CA PHE A 35 11.47 -1.11 -3.94
C PHE A 35 11.25 -1.80 -2.59
N ILE A 36 10.01 -2.06 -2.22
CA ILE A 36 9.71 -2.89 -1.05
C ILE A 36 8.80 -4.02 -1.51
N ALA A 37 9.44 -4.99 -2.18
CA ALA A 37 9.03 -6.36 -1.98
C ALA A 37 9.15 -6.66 -0.48
N LEU A 38 8.05 -7.09 0.15
CA LEU A 38 8.08 -7.70 1.48
C LEU A 38 9.28 -8.66 1.57
N GLY A 39 10.31 -8.29 2.34
CA GLY A 39 11.50 -9.10 2.59
C GLY A 39 12.82 -8.73 1.88
N LYS A 40 12.91 -7.65 1.07
CA LYS A 40 14.17 -7.26 0.39
C LYS A 40 14.96 -6.11 1.02
N ILE A 41 14.37 -5.31 1.90
CA ILE A 41 15.07 -4.22 2.60
C ILE A 41 15.02 -4.40 4.12
N THR A 42 15.89 -3.70 4.84
CA THR A 42 15.95 -3.81 6.30
C THR A 42 14.74 -3.10 6.94
N ASN A 43 14.33 -3.57 8.11
CA ASN A 43 13.25 -2.93 8.89
C ASN A 43 13.48 -1.42 9.10
N LYS A 44 14.75 -1.00 9.24
CA LYS A 44 15.12 0.41 9.44
C LYS A 44 14.81 1.27 8.23
N GLU A 45 15.08 0.77 7.02
CA GLU A 45 14.83 1.49 5.77
C GLU A 45 13.34 1.59 5.50
N GLN A 46 12.58 0.51 5.74
CA GLN A 46 11.12 0.52 5.72
C GLN A 46 10.54 1.60 6.64
N ILE A 47 10.95 1.63 7.92
CA ILE A 47 10.47 2.63 8.88
C ILE A 47 10.78 4.05 8.40
N LYS A 48 11.97 4.28 7.85
CA LYS A 48 12.36 5.60 7.34
C LYS A 48 11.47 6.04 6.18
N ALA A 49 11.19 5.13 5.23
CA ALA A 49 10.33 5.39 4.09
C ALA A 49 8.86 5.63 4.52
N ILE A 50 8.34 4.82 5.45
CA ILE A 50 7.02 5.02 6.06
C ILE A 50 6.95 6.41 6.71
N ARG A 51 7.93 6.76 7.56
CA ARG A 51 7.96 8.07 8.24
C ARG A 51 7.97 9.24 7.27
N ALA A 52 8.68 9.11 6.15
CA ALA A 52 8.75 10.12 5.10
C ALA A 52 7.47 10.22 4.24
N SER A 53 6.53 9.29 4.37
CA SER A 53 5.26 9.27 3.63
C SER A 53 4.11 9.87 4.45
N ASN A 54 3.08 10.35 3.76
CA ASN A 54 1.83 10.81 4.38
C ASN A 54 0.77 9.70 4.42
N THR A 55 0.83 8.80 3.46
CA THR A 55 -0.15 7.72 3.25
C THR A 55 0.58 6.41 3.02
N ILE A 56 0.07 5.34 3.61
CA ILE A 56 0.55 3.98 3.43
C ILE A 56 -0.52 3.23 2.67
N VAL A 57 -0.15 2.66 1.52
CA VAL A 57 -0.99 1.75 0.74
C VAL A 57 -0.39 0.36 0.85
N VAL A 58 -1.20 -0.63 1.20
CA VAL A 58 -0.76 -2.04 1.27
C VAL A 58 -1.60 -2.87 0.30
N LEU A 59 -0.92 -3.57 -0.61
CA LEU A 59 -1.55 -4.52 -1.51
C LEU A 59 -1.66 -5.90 -0.84
N LEU A 60 -2.91 -6.33 -0.67
CA LEU A 60 -3.28 -7.61 -0.11
C LEU A 60 -3.61 -8.57 -1.24
N SER A 61 -2.82 -9.62 -1.33
CA SER A 61 -2.97 -10.72 -2.27
C SER A 61 -2.77 -12.04 -1.55
N ALA A 62 -3.01 -13.16 -2.23
CA ALA A 62 -2.63 -14.48 -1.74
C ALA A 62 -1.12 -14.56 -1.40
N ASN A 63 -0.29 -13.72 -2.04
CA ASN A 63 1.15 -13.63 -1.81
C ASN A 63 1.54 -12.80 -0.58
N SER A 64 0.70 -11.88 -0.11
CA SER A 64 1.03 -10.94 0.97
C SER A 64 0.16 -11.08 2.22
N VAL A 65 -1.05 -11.65 2.11
CA VAL A 65 -2.05 -11.70 3.20
C VAL A 65 -1.56 -12.47 4.44
N LYS A 66 -0.62 -13.41 4.27
CA LYS A 66 -0.01 -14.17 5.37
C LYS A 66 1.27 -13.53 5.92
N SER A 67 1.71 -12.40 5.38
CA SER A 67 2.94 -11.74 5.82
C SER A 67 2.73 -11.07 7.18
N PRO A 68 3.52 -11.43 8.22
CA PRO A 68 3.45 -10.77 9.54
C PRO A 68 3.72 -9.27 9.47
N TRP A 69 4.37 -8.83 8.39
CA TRP A 69 4.85 -7.47 8.18
C TRP A 69 3.72 -6.43 8.10
N VAL A 70 2.54 -6.81 7.61
CA VAL A 70 1.39 -5.90 7.46
C VAL A 70 1.00 -5.27 8.80
N PHE A 71 1.09 -6.04 9.90
CA PHE A 71 0.78 -5.54 11.25
C PHE A 71 1.83 -4.57 11.79
N PHE A 72 3.09 -4.72 11.38
CA PHE A 72 4.14 -3.77 11.77
C PHE A 72 3.93 -2.42 11.09
N GLU A 73 3.64 -2.42 9.79
CA GLU A 73 3.34 -1.19 9.02
C GLU A 73 2.12 -0.47 9.59
N LEU A 74 1.08 -1.24 9.96
CA LEU A 74 -0.09 -0.73 10.66
C LEU A 74 0.27 -0.03 11.98
N GLY A 75 1.13 -0.64 12.80
CA GLY A 75 1.56 -0.05 14.08
C GLY A 75 2.24 1.31 13.89
N VAL A 76 3.10 1.43 12.89
CA VAL A 76 3.77 2.70 12.55
C VAL A 76 2.78 3.72 11.98
N ALA A 77 1.85 3.29 11.12
CA ALA A 77 0.82 4.16 10.53
C ALA A 77 -0.02 4.84 11.61
N VAL A 78 -0.49 4.04 12.58
CA VAL A 78 -1.31 4.49 13.70
C VAL A 78 -0.53 5.44 14.60
N ALA A 79 0.70 5.07 14.95
CA ALA A 79 1.53 5.89 15.83
C ALA A 79 1.83 7.28 15.24
N ASP A 80 2.02 7.36 13.92
CA ASP A 80 2.35 8.61 13.22
C ASP A 80 1.11 9.31 12.59
N ASN A 81 -0.11 8.86 12.93
CA ASN A 81 -1.39 9.38 12.41
C ASN A 81 -1.44 9.47 10.86
N LYS A 82 -0.86 8.48 10.18
CA LYS A 82 -0.80 8.40 8.72
C LYS A 82 -2.08 7.77 8.17
N LYS A 83 -2.51 8.19 6.97
CA LYS A 83 -3.62 7.50 6.26
C LYS A 83 -3.14 6.09 5.89
N PHE A 84 -3.89 5.05 6.27
CA PHE A 84 -3.60 3.66 5.93
C PHE A 84 -4.70 3.11 5.03
N ILE A 85 -4.35 2.64 3.82
CA ILE A 85 -5.28 2.20 2.79
C ILE A 85 -4.89 0.79 2.32
N PRO A 86 -5.49 -0.26 2.90
CA PRO A 86 -5.32 -1.62 2.40
C PRO A 86 -6.18 -1.84 1.15
N ILE A 87 -5.61 -2.51 0.14
CA ILE A 87 -6.26 -2.81 -1.14
C ILE A 87 -6.13 -4.31 -1.43
N VAL A 88 -7.25 -5.00 -1.58
CA VAL A 88 -7.32 -6.39 -2.00
C VAL A 88 -7.31 -6.45 -3.53
N ILE A 89 -6.26 -7.06 -4.09
CA ILE A 89 -5.98 -7.02 -5.54
C ILE A 89 -6.28 -8.34 -6.27
N ASP A 90 -6.58 -9.41 -5.53
CA ASP A 90 -6.93 -10.72 -6.06
C ASP A 90 -8.10 -11.37 -5.28
N ASP A 91 -8.42 -12.61 -5.61
CA ASP A 91 -9.51 -13.37 -5.01
C ASP A 91 -9.09 -14.05 -3.69
N ILE A 92 -8.58 -13.27 -2.73
CA ILE A 92 -8.48 -13.72 -1.34
C ILE A 92 -9.84 -13.62 -0.65
N ARG A 93 -10.18 -14.70 0.04
CA ARG A 93 -11.40 -14.77 0.85
C ARG A 93 -11.28 -13.86 2.08
N SER A 94 -12.39 -13.24 2.46
CA SER A 94 -12.41 -12.26 3.56
C SER A 94 -11.93 -12.85 4.89
N GLU A 95 -12.10 -14.15 5.14
CA GLU A 95 -11.65 -14.81 6.37
C GLU A 95 -10.12 -14.89 6.47
N GLN A 96 -9.41 -14.72 5.35
CA GLN A 96 -7.95 -14.65 5.33
C GLN A 96 -7.45 -13.24 5.66
N ILE A 97 -8.31 -12.22 5.58
CA ILE A 97 -7.95 -10.82 5.84
C ILE A 97 -8.17 -10.55 7.34
N THR A 98 -7.09 -10.65 8.11
CA THR A 98 -7.13 -10.48 9.58
C THR A 98 -6.96 -9.03 10.03
N LEU A 99 -7.16 -8.05 9.14
CA LEU A 99 -6.92 -6.64 9.43
C LEU A 99 -8.17 -5.98 10.05
N PRO A 100 -8.06 -5.23 11.15
CA PRO A 100 -9.19 -4.53 11.76
C PRO A 100 -9.52 -3.19 11.06
N TYR A 101 -9.22 -3.08 9.76
CA TYR A 101 -9.38 -1.85 8.97
C TYR A 101 -10.28 -2.09 7.76
N GLN A 102 -11.00 -1.03 7.35
CA GLN A 102 -11.67 -1.04 6.06
C GLN A 102 -10.64 -1.14 4.95
N TYR A 103 -10.92 -1.98 3.96
CA TYR A 103 -10.09 -2.18 2.78
C TYR A 103 -10.89 -1.91 1.51
N LEU A 104 -10.20 -1.46 0.48
CA LEU A 104 -10.73 -1.43 -0.88
C LEU A 104 -10.55 -2.82 -1.49
N ARG A 105 -11.54 -3.33 -2.23
CA ARG A 105 -11.37 -4.51 -3.08
C ARG A 105 -11.50 -4.08 -4.53
N GLU A 106 -10.40 -4.15 -5.27
CA GLU A 106 -10.32 -3.71 -6.65
C GLU A 106 -9.13 -4.39 -7.34
N SER A 107 -9.42 -5.23 -8.34
CA SER A 107 -8.41 -5.98 -9.08
C SER A 107 -7.74 -5.17 -10.19
N SER A 108 -8.33 -4.06 -10.62
CA SER A 108 -7.76 -3.16 -11.64
C SER A 108 -6.80 -2.15 -11.00
N PRO A 109 -5.50 -2.14 -11.36
CA PRO A 109 -4.55 -1.14 -10.85
C PRO A 109 -5.00 0.30 -11.10
N VAL A 110 -5.55 0.57 -12.29
CA VAL A 110 -5.98 1.91 -12.70
C VAL A 110 -7.22 2.36 -11.94
N SER A 111 -8.19 1.46 -11.73
CA SER A 111 -9.39 1.77 -10.96
C SER A 111 -9.06 2.01 -9.49
N ALA A 112 -8.19 1.16 -8.92
CA ALA A 112 -7.72 1.32 -7.55
C ALA A 112 -6.98 2.65 -7.36
N ALA A 113 -6.13 3.05 -8.31
CA ALA A 113 -5.43 4.33 -8.27
C ALA A 113 -6.39 5.53 -8.23
N LYS A 114 -7.46 5.49 -9.04
CA LYS A 114 -8.50 6.55 -9.03
C LYS A 114 -9.23 6.64 -7.70
N GLU A 115 -9.58 5.51 -7.09
CA GLU A 115 -10.22 5.49 -5.77
C GLU A 115 -9.27 6.03 -4.68
N VAL A 116 -8.01 5.62 -4.72
CA VAL A 116 -6.99 6.13 -3.79
C VAL A 116 -6.78 7.63 -3.98
N ALA A 117 -6.71 8.12 -5.22
CA ALA A 117 -6.57 9.55 -5.53
C ALA A 117 -7.70 10.37 -4.89
N LYS A 118 -8.95 9.92 -5.01
CA LYS A 118 -10.11 10.55 -4.36
C LYS A 118 -9.99 10.58 -2.83
N ILE A 119 -9.42 9.54 -2.22
CA ILE A 119 -9.24 9.45 -0.75
C ILE A 119 -8.14 10.39 -0.26
N VAL A 120 -7.05 10.53 -1.02
CA VAL A 120 -5.88 11.29 -0.57
C VAL A 120 -5.93 12.77 -0.91
N GLN A 121 -6.71 13.16 -1.92
CA GLN A 121 -6.93 14.56 -2.31
C GLN A 121 -8.07 15.24 -1.54
N LYS A 122 -8.87 14.47 -0.80
CA LYS A 122 -9.80 14.97 0.23
C LYS A 122 -9.06 15.27 1.53
#